data_AF-A0A1V5TNX8-F1
#
_entry.id   AF-A0A1V5TNX8-F1
#
_cell.length_a   1.000
_cell.length_b   1.000
_cell.length_c   1.000
_cell.angle_alpha   90.00
_cell.angle_beta   90.00
_cell.angle_gamma   90.00
#
_symmetry.space_group_name_H-M   'P 1'
#
loop_
_entity.id
_entity.type
_entity.pdbx_description
1 polymer ?
#
loop_
_entity_poly.entity_id
_entity_poly.type
_entity_poly.pdbx_seq_one_letter_code
_entity_poly.pdbx_strand_id
1 'polypeptide(L)'
;MSGKAIFFVVMGFSLLFMIAGQFYNGVSGRMTDNYIDYFEQTTAHNIAISGANMAANELFFDADWNAGYNNIDYQNGKLNVTIINSDPKRHQKQIYSVGTYNNITSEVIVTLSPSKFSRFAYFSVSEGAGDIWWINQDTVWGPFHTQDYLKASNHPSFMMSATTLKGLKYYKNEKTDRPIIHGKYDQGVDLALPKDGVIQVKNAALDKSLDGGGYYLAGADAGSVKLTNPKGKSQTVLRDEVYMDFQGEYLYYKYGYKYDTGKKDIKGNIIYATAYFDSVKLYLPDAAPNGVIFVNNGNIHMKGTISGQYTIGCNGNTESIYGNVYLDDDIVYQNNPKTNPGALDLLGIVAKNGVKVTENAANNNDINIHASIYIENGGFGAENYNTRPVSGKINLLGGIQQALRGAVGTFSGTTITHGFSKQYRYDDRLMVLYPPFFPGTGGYEIVSWYE
;
A
#
# COMPACT_ATOMS: atom_id res chain seq x y z
N MET A 1 69.52 -42.24 -54.40
CA MET A 1 68.27 -42.61 -53.68
C MET A 1 67.55 -41.41 -53.01
N SER A 2 68.10 -40.19 -53.03
CA SER A 2 67.50 -39.02 -52.35
C SER A 2 66.21 -38.49 -53.01
N GLY A 3 66.09 -38.57 -54.34
CA GLY A 3 64.91 -38.05 -55.06
C GLY A 3 63.60 -38.79 -54.77
N LYS A 4 63.66 -40.10 -54.44
CA LYS A 4 62.47 -40.88 -54.07
C LYS A 4 61.94 -40.51 -52.67
N ALA A 5 62.83 -40.23 -51.73
CA ALA A 5 62.45 -39.81 -50.37
C ALA A 5 61.83 -38.40 -50.35
N ILE A 6 62.37 -37.46 -51.13
CA ILE A 6 61.80 -36.12 -51.29
C ILE A 6 60.37 -36.17 -51.86
N PHE A 7 60.10 -37.08 -52.79
CA PHE A 7 58.75 -37.26 -53.36
C PHE A 7 57.71 -37.64 -52.31
N PHE A 8 58.06 -38.54 -51.37
CA PHE A 8 57.16 -38.93 -50.27
C PHE A 8 56.95 -37.79 -49.26
N VAL A 9 57.99 -36.99 -48.99
CA VAL A 9 57.87 -35.82 -48.11
C VAL A 9 56.96 -34.76 -48.74
N VAL A 10 57.13 -34.47 -50.03
CA VAL A 10 56.30 -33.49 -50.76
C VAL A 10 54.84 -33.97 -50.87
N MET A 11 54.60 -35.26 -51.13
CA MET A 11 53.24 -35.82 -51.11
C MET A 11 52.63 -35.78 -49.70
N GLY A 12 53.41 -36.11 -48.66
CA GLY A 12 52.98 -36.07 -47.27
C GLY A 12 52.58 -34.67 -46.82
N PHE A 13 53.42 -33.66 -47.11
CA PHE A 13 53.11 -32.25 -46.83
C PHE A 13 51.92 -31.74 -47.66
N SER A 14 51.82 -32.10 -48.94
CA SER A 14 50.66 -31.74 -49.77
C SER A 14 49.36 -32.30 -49.20
N LEU A 15 49.35 -33.56 -48.75
CA LEU A 15 48.19 -34.19 -48.14
C LEU A 15 47.83 -33.52 -46.80
N LEU A 16 48.84 -33.22 -45.98
CA LEU A 16 48.69 -32.48 -44.72
C LEU A 16 48.11 -31.09 -44.94
N PHE A 17 48.61 -30.33 -45.91
CA PHE A 17 48.09 -29.01 -46.24
C PHE A 17 46.68 -29.06 -46.83
N MET A 18 46.34 -30.11 -47.57
CA MET A 18 44.97 -30.31 -48.07
C MET A 18 43.99 -30.55 -46.92
N ILE A 19 44.35 -31.41 -45.97
CA ILE A 19 43.54 -31.69 -44.76
C ILE A 19 43.46 -30.43 -43.88
N ALA A 20 44.58 -29.75 -43.65
CA ALA A 20 44.63 -28.51 -42.87
C ALA A 20 43.78 -27.41 -43.55
N GLY A 21 43.85 -27.28 -44.87
CA GLY A 21 43.03 -26.33 -45.63
C GLY A 21 41.53 -26.61 -45.49
N GLN A 22 41.10 -27.88 -45.56
CA GLN A 22 39.70 -28.25 -45.31
C GLN A 22 39.29 -27.97 -43.87
N PHE A 23 40.16 -28.23 -42.89
CA PHE A 23 39.90 -27.91 -41.50
C PHE A 23 39.74 -26.39 -41.27
N TYR A 24 40.66 -25.57 -41.80
CA TYR A 24 40.58 -24.11 -41.70
C TYR A 24 39.35 -23.54 -42.39
N ASN A 25 38.98 -24.05 -43.58
CA ASN A 25 37.75 -23.64 -44.26
C ASN A 25 36.51 -24.03 -43.45
N GLY A 26 36.48 -25.22 -42.84
CA GLY A 26 35.39 -25.64 -41.97
C GLY A 26 35.30 -24.84 -40.67
N VAL A 27 36.43 -24.46 -40.08
CA VAL A 27 36.48 -23.58 -38.90
C VAL A 27 36.01 -22.17 -39.26
N SER A 28 36.49 -21.61 -40.38
CA SER A 28 36.08 -20.29 -40.85
C SER A 28 34.59 -20.23 -41.19
N GLY A 29 34.03 -21.27 -41.82
CA GLY A 29 32.59 -21.37 -42.08
C GLY A 29 31.78 -21.34 -40.79
N ARG A 30 32.11 -22.21 -39.81
CA ARG A 30 31.45 -22.22 -38.50
C ARG A 30 31.59 -20.92 -37.73
N MET A 31 32.73 -20.24 -37.84
CA MET A 31 32.92 -18.92 -37.21
C MET A 31 31.98 -17.88 -37.81
N THR A 32 31.83 -17.87 -39.14
CA THR A 32 30.88 -16.98 -39.83
C THR A 32 29.43 -17.30 -39.44
N ASP A 33 29.05 -18.57 -39.44
CA ASP A 33 27.70 -19.00 -39.05
C ASP A 33 27.38 -18.60 -37.61
N ASN A 34 28.29 -18.90 -36.66
CA ASN A 34 28.15 -18.49 -35.27
C ASN A 34 28.06 -16.96 -35.11
N TYR A 35 28.80 -16.20 -35.92
CA TYR A 35 28.75 -14.75 -35.89
C TYR A 35 27.40 -14.22 -36.39
N ILE A 36 26.85 -14.81 -37.46
CA ILE A 36 25.51 -14.49 -37.98
C ILE A 36 24.46 -14.83 -36.92
N ASP A 37 24.49 -16.03 -36.35
CA ASP A 37 23.54 -16.46 -35.32
C ASP A 37 23.57 -15.51 -34.11
N TYR A 38 24.78 -15.15 -33.63
CA TYR A 38 24.93 -14.22 -32.52
C TYR A 38 24.43 -12.82 -32.87
N PHE A 39 24.70 -12.35 -34.09
CA PHE A 39 24.20 -11.06 -34.57
C PHE A 39 22.67 -11.03 -34.67
N GLU A 40 22.06 -12.09 -35.20
CA GLU A 40 20.61 -12.20 -35.34
C GLU A 40 19.92 -12.26 -33.96
N GLN A 41 20.45 -13.07 -33.04
CA GLN A 41 19.97 -13.15 -31.66
C GLN A 41 20.11 -11.81 -30.93
N THR A 42 21.28 -11.17 -31.04
CA THR A 42 21.54 -9.86 -30.42
C THR A 42 20.63 -8.78 -30.99
N THR A 43 20.37 -8.80 -32.30
CA THR A 43 19.48 -7.83 -32.96
C THR A 43 18.04 -8.03 -32.51
N ALA A 44 17.54 -9.28 -32.52
CA ALA A 44 16.20 -9.59 -32.02
C ALA A 44 16.03 -9.16 -30.54
N HIS A 45 17.05 -9.40 -29.71
CA HIS A 45 17.08 -9.02 -28.30
C HIS A 45 17.07 -7.50 -28.10
N ASN A 46 17.90 -6.75 -28.85
CA ASN A 46 17.91 -5.29 -28.80
C ASN A 46 16.57 -4.68 -29.22
N ILE A 47 15.91 -5.28 -30.23
CA ILE A 47 14.56 -4.87 -30.64
C ILE A 47 13.58 -5.07 -29.47
N ALA A 48 13.63 -6.22 -28.80
CA ALA A 48 12.78 -6.53 -27.65
C ALA A 48 13.02 -5.55 -26.46
N ILE A 49 14.28 -5.26 -26.11
CA ILE A 49 14.63 -4.26 -25.08
C ILE A 49 14.10 -2.87 -25.45
N SER A 50 14.25 -2.45 -26.71
CA SER A 50 13.72 -1.17 -27.17
C SER A 50 12.20 -1.10 -27.02
N GLY A 51 11.48 -2.15 -27.40
CA GLY A 51 10.02 -2.20 -27.22
C GLY A 51 9.59 -2.16 -25.76
N ALA A 52 10.31 -2.84 -24.87
CA ALA A 52 10.06 -2.81 -23.44
C ALA A 52 10.26 -1.40 -22.87
N ASN A 53 11.34 -0.72 -23.26
CA ASN A 53 11.61 0.66 -22.85
C ASN A 53 10.57 1.66 -23.39
N MET A 54 10.15 1.50 -24.65
CA MET A 54 9.11 2.33 -25.25
C MET A 54 7.79 2.19 -24.49
N ALA A 55 7.34 0.96 -24.25
CA ALA A 55 6.09 0.72 -23.52
C ALA A 55 6.18 1.15 -22.04
N ALA A 56 7.33 0.98 -21.39
CA ALA A 56 7.54 1.49 -20.04
C ALA A 56 7.48 3.02 -19.99
N ASN A 57 7.95 3.71 -21.04
CA ASN A 57 7.84 5.17 -21.15
C ASN A 57 6.39 5.62 -21.31
N GLU A 58 5.61 4.96 -22.18
CA GLU A 58 4.17 5.25 -22.32
C GLU A 58 3.43 5.05 -20.98
N LEU A 59 3.66 3.92 -20.30
CA LEU A 59 3.06 3.63 -18.99
C LEU A 59 3.49 4.60 -17.88
N PHE A 60 4.66 5.21 -18.01
CA PHE A 60 5.14 6.22 -17.07
C PHE A 60 4.34 7.53 -17.18
N PHE A 61 3.93 7.91 -18.40
CA PHE A 61 3.14 9.12 -18.63
C PHE A 61 1.63 8.89 -18.55
N ASP A 62 1.17 7.74 -19.01
CA ASP A 62 -0.22 7.31 -18.97
C ASP A 62 -0.32 5.92 -18.32
N ALA A 63 -0.62 5.94 -17.02
CA ALA A 63 -0.78 4.74 -16.22
C ALA A 63 -1.91 3.81 -16.72
N ASP A 64 -2.85 4.30 -17.53
CA ASP A 64 -3.97 3.53 -18.07
C ASP A 64 -3.69 2.98 -19.48
N TRP A 65 -2.58 3.37 -20.11
CA TRP A 65 -2.20 2.89 -21.43
C TRP A 65 -2.12 1.36 -21.48
N ASN A 66 -2.77 0.78 -22.49
CA ASN A 66 -2.86 -0.67 -22.71
C ASN A 66 -2.83 -1.06 -24.19
N ALA A 67 -2.58 -0.12 -25.09
CA ALA A 67 -2.66 -0.34 -26.53
C ALA A 67 -1.56 -1.27 -27.06
N GLY A 68 -0.36 -1.20 -26.46
CA GLY A 68 0.80 -1.94 -26.94
C GLY A 68 1.28 -1.49 -28.31
N TYR A 69 2.13 -2.31 -28.92
CA TYR A 69 2.60 -2.13 -30.30
C TYR A 69 2.38 -3.43 -31.06
N ASN A 70 1.69 -3.36 -32.20
CA ASN A 70 1.39 -4.55 -32.99
C ASN A 70 2.16 -4.54 -34.32
N ASN A 71 3.11 -5.45 -34.43
CA ASN A 71 3.88 -5.78 -35.63
C ASN A 71 4.53 -4.58 -36.33
N ILE A 72 5.15 -3.70 -35.55
CA ILE A 72 5.79 -2.47 -36.07
C ILE A 72 7.17 -2.80 -36.65
N ASP A 73 7.54 -2.12 -37.75
CA ASP A 73 8.86 -2.21 -38.34
C ASP A 73 9.88 -1.45 -37.48
N TYR A 74 10.93 -2.14 -37.01
CA TYR A 74 11.96 -1.55 -36.17
C TYR A 74 13.32 -2.22 -36.40
N GLN A 75 14.36 -1.43 -36.70
CA GLN A 75 15.74 -1.91 -36.98
C GLN A 75 15.83 -3.08 -37.99
N ASN A 76 15.02 -3.03 -39.06
CA ASN A 76 14.90 -4.11 -40.07
C ASN A 76 14.36 -5.44 -39.53
N GLY A 77 13.84 -5.46 -38.31
CA GLY A 77 13.03 -6.54 -37.76
C GLY A 77 11.60 -6.08 -37.47
N LYS A 78 10.89 -6.91 -36.71
CA LYS A 78 9.53 -6.64 -36.22
C LYS A 78 9.53 -6.55 -34.70
N LEU A 79 8.74 -5.63 -34.18
CA LEU A 79 8.51 -5.48 -32.75
C LEU A 79 7.01 -5.66 -32.45
N ASN A 80 6.73 -6.46 -31.43
CA ASN A 80 5.41 -6.63 -30.85
C ASN A 80 5.49 -6.38 -29.35
N VAL A 81 4.58 -5.60 -28.79
CA VAL A 81 4.48 -5.35 -27.35
C VAL A 81 3.05 -5.51 -26.90
N THR A 82 2.84 -6.36 -25.91
CA THR A 82 1.54 -6.59 -25.27
C THR A 82 1.61 -6.23 -23.79
N ILE A 83 0.53 -5.67 -23.25
CA ILE A 83 0.42 -5.34 -21.82
C ILE A 83 -0.68 -6.19 -21.22
N ILE A 84 -0.38 -6.85 -20.10
CA ILE A 84 -1.38 -7.61 -19.33
C ILE A 84 -1.46 -7.08 -17.89
N ASN A 85 -2.65 -7.14 -17.31
CA ASN A 85 -2.84 -6.90 -15.88
C ASN A 85 -2.55 -8.21 -15.13
N SER A 86 -1.35 -8.36 -14.58
CA SER A 86 -0.90 -9.60 -13.94
C SER A 86 -1.54 -9.82 -12.57
N ASP A 87 -1.87 -8.74 -11.87
CA ASP A 87 -2.63 -8.79 -10.61
C ASP A 87 -3.63 -7.61 -10.56
N PRO A 88 -4.91 -7.86 -10.87
CA PRO A 88 -5.95 -6.84 -10.82
C PRO A 88 -6.19 -6.27 -9.42
N LYS A 89 -6.03 -7.06 -8.35
CA LYS A 89 -6.21 -6.59 -6.96
C LYS A 89 -5.13 -5.60 -6.57
N ARG A 90 -3.98 -5.73 -7.22
CA ARG A 90 -2.79 -4.93 -6.92
C ARG A 90 -2.47 -3.90 -8.00
N HIS A 91 -3.25 -3.86 -9.07
CA HIS A 91 -3.00 -3.07 -10.28
C HIS A 91 -1.60 -3.30 -10.88
N GLN A 92 -1.08 -4.53 -10.78
CA GLN A 92 0.22 -4.87 -11.36
C GLN A 92 0.09 -5.11 -12.87
N LYS A 93 1.03 -4.57 -13.64
CA LYS A 93 1.09 -4.70 -15.10
C LYS A 93 2.36 -5.43 -15.54
N GLN A 94 2.26 -6.23 -16.59
CA GLN A 94 3.41 -6.85 -17.24
C GLN A 94 3.43 -6.47 -18.72
N ILE A 95 4.60 -6.03 -19.16
CA ILE A 95 4.93 -5.76 -20.56
C ILE A 95 5.61 -6.99 -21.12
N TYR A 96 5.06 -7.54 -22.20
CA TYR A 96 5.68 -8.59 -23.01
C TYR A 96 6.15 -7.95 -24.30
N SER A 97 7.47 -7.80 -24.45
CA SER A 97 8.08 -7.23 -25.65
C SER A 97 8.79 -8.32 -26.42
N VAL A 98 8.36 -8.57 -27.66
CA VAL A 98 8.92 -9.58 -28.55
C VAL A 98 9.53 -8.91 -29.76
N GLY A 99 10.84 -9.04 -29.89
CA GLY A 99 11.60 -8.60 -31.06
C GLY A 99 11.88 -9.78 -31.99
N THR A 100 11.61 -9.62 -33.28
CA THR A 100 11.84 -10.64 -34.31
C THR A 100 12.79 -10.11 -35.37
N TYR A 101 13.87 -10.83 -35.64
CA TYR A 101 14.81 -10.54 -36.73
C TYR A 101 15.16 -11.84 -37.45
N ASN A 102 15.00 -11.89 -38.78
CA ASN A 102 15.27 -13.08 -39.60
C ASN A 102 14.68 -14.41 -39.04
N ASN A 103 13.44 -14.38 -38.53
CA ASN A 103 12.74 -15.50 -37.85
C ASN A 103 13.30 -15.93 -36.49
N ILE A 104 14.35 -15.28 -35.98
CA ILE A 104 14.78 -15.39 -34.59
C ILE A 104 13.97 -14.41 -33.75
N THR A 105 13.44 -14.89 -32.63
CA THR A 105 12.64 -14.12 -31.68
C THR A 105 13.34 -14.04 -30.33
N SER A 106 13.32 -12.87 -29.69
CA SER A 106 13.69 -12.69 -28.29
C SER A 106 12.54 -12.02 -27.55
N GLU A 107 12.33 -12.40 -26.29
CA GLU A 107 11.27 -11.90 -25.42
C GLU A 107 11.87 -11.22 -24.20
N VAL A 108 11.39 -10.03 -23.88
CA VAL A 108 11.71 -9.28 -22.65
C VAL A 108 10.41 -9.05 -21.89
N ILE A 109 10.42 -9.40 -20.60
CA ILE A 109 9.26 -9.25 -19.71
C ILE A 109 9.60 -8.23 -18.62
N VAL A 110 8.83 -7.15 -18.58
CA VAL A 110 8.97 -6.09 -17.56
C VAL A 110 7.73 -6.09 -16.68
N THR A 111 7.93 -6.21 -15.37
CA THR A 111 6.84 -6.12 -14.40
C THR A 111 6.84 -4.75 -13.76
N LEU A 112 5.71 -4.05 -13.86
CA LEU A 112 5.48 -2.75 -13.21
C LEU A 112 4.43 -2.90 -12.11
N SER A 113 4.68 -2.24 -10.98
CA SER A 113 3.74 -2.14 -9.88
C SER A 113 3.53 -0.66 -9.53
N PRO A 114 2.33 -0.23 -9.14
CA PRO A 114 2.16 1.13 -8.67
C PRO A 114 2.96 1.31 -7.39
N SER A 115 3.74 2.37 -7.27
CA SER A 115 4.27 2.80 -5.97
C SER A 115 3.09 3.01 -5.02
N LYS A 116 3.21 2.52 -3.78
CA LYS A 116 2.13 2.56 -2.79
C LYS A 116 2.50 3.38 -1.57
N PHE A 117 1.50 4.03 -0.99
CA PHE A 117 1.64 4.77 0.26
C PHE A 117 1.92 3.86 1.45
N SER A 118 1.54 2.58 1.36
CA SER A 118 1.93 1.54 2.32
C SER A 118 3.43 1.35 2.46
N ARG A 119 4.28 1.94 1.60
CA ARG A 119 5.74 1.96 1.78
C ARG A 119 6.22 2.80 2.97
N PHE A 120 5.36 3.69 3.48
CA PHE A 120 5.70 4.57 4.59
C PHE A 120 5.11 4.06 5.90
N ALA A 121 5.94 3.98 6.93
CA ALA A 121 5.47 3.80 8.31
C ALA A 121 4.65 5.00 8.76
N TYR A 122 5.04 6.19 8.30
CA TYR A 122 4.33 7.42 8.55
C TYR A 122 4.48 8.37 7.36
N PHE A 123 3.35 8.85 6.87
CA PHE A 123 3.22 9.87 5.84
C PHE A 123 2.16 10.89 6.28
N SER A 124 2.45 12.18 6.17
CA SER A 124 1.43 13.22 6.33
C SER A 124 1.59 14.36 5.33
N VAL A 125 0.48 14.89 4.81
CA VAL A 125 0.51 16.14 4.02
C VAL A 125 0.67 17.36 4.92
N SER A 126 -0.06 17.40 6.04
CA SER A 126 0.00 18.47 7.02
C SER A 126 0.22 17.92 8.41
N GLU A 127 1.20 18.48 9.13
CA GLU A 127 1.43 18.20 10.56
C GLU A 127 0.50 19.04 11.46
N GLY A 128 -0.50 19.67 10.86
CA GLY A 128 -1.53 20.48 11.51
C GLY A 128 -1.07 21.88 11.91
N ALA A 129 -2.03 22.79 12.04
CA ALA A 129 -1.79 24.17 12.49
C ALA A 129 -1.48 24.28 13.99
N GLY A 130 -1.66 23.22 14.77
CA GLY A 130 -1.47 23.19 16.22
C GLY A 130 -0.09 22.72 16.70
N ASP A 131 0.05 22.68 18.03
CA ASP A 131 1.23 22.23 18.78
C ASP A 131 1.30 20.70 18.92
N ILE A 132 1.25 19.99 17.79
CA ILE A 132 1.51 18.55 17.77
C ILE A 132 3.02 18.35 17.53
N TRP A 133 3.69 17.73 18.49
CA TRP A 133 5.14 17.52 18.49
C TRP A 133 5.48 16.03 18.63
N TRP A 134 6.52 15.60 17.93
CA TRP A 134 7.16 14.31 18.20
C TRP A 134 8.09 14.46 19.40
N ILE A 135 7.93 13.59 20.40
CA ILE A 135 8.69 13.65 21.66
C ILE A 135 9.61 12.45 21.87
N ASN A 136 10.51 12.49 22.86
CA ASN A 136 11.43 11.41 23.22
C ASN A 136 10.79 10.02 23.43
N GLN A 137 9.51 9.97 23.81
CA GLN A 137 8.77 8.72 23.98
C GLN A 137 8.22 8.16 22.67
N ASP A 138 8.22 8.94 21.59
CA ASP A 138 7.74 8.50 20.29
C ASP A 138 8.86 7.79 19.54
N THR A 139 8.53 6.69 18.87
CA THR A 139 9.46 6.00 18.00
C THR A 139 8.79 5.52 16.72
N VAL A 140 9.45 5.77 15.59
CA VAL A 140 9.04 5.28 14.27
C VAL A 140 10.09 4.31 13.74
N TRP A 141 9.71 3.04 13.56
CA TRP A 141 10.54 2.00 12.95
C TRP A 141 10.15 1.79 11.49
N GLY A 142 10.48 2.74 10.62
CA GLY A 142 10.30 2.60 9.18
C GLY A 142 10.41 3.92 8.42
N PRO A 143 10.19 3.91 7.09
CA PRO A 143 10.30 5.11 6.27
C PRO A 143 9.32 6.19 6.72
N PHE A 144 9.84 7.39 6.95
CA PHE A 144 9.08 8.55 7.39
C PHE A 144 9.04 9.61 6.30
N HIS A 145 7.87 10.19 6.07
CA HIS A 145 7.71 11.34 5.19
C HIS A 145 6.69 12.35 5.74
N THR A 146 6.95 13.64 5.54
CA THR A 146 5.92 14.67 5.70
C THR A 146 6.09 15.79 4.68
N GLN A 147 4.98 16.25 4.11
CA GLN A 147 4.96 17.42 3.22
C GLN A 147 5.03 18.74 4.01
N ASP A 148 5.13 18.68 5.33
CA ASP A 148 5.24 19.83 6.23
C ASP A 148 6.58 19.85 6.96
N TYR A 149 6.68 20.62 8.04
CA TYR A 149 7.82 20.55 8.95
C TYR A 149 7.73 19.32 9.87
N LEU A 150 8.82 18.56 9.99
CA LEU A 150 8.97 17.60 11.08
C LEU A 150 9.19 18.36 12.39
N LYS A 151 8.11 18.51 13.18
CA LYS A 151 8.10 19.17 14.48
C LYS A 151 8.60 18.23 15.58
N ALA A 152 9.78 18.49 16.13
CA ALA A 152 10.43 17.65 17.14
C ALA A 152 10.67 18.38 18.46
N SER A 153 10.63 17.62 19.56
CA SER A 153 10.87 18.07 20.93
C SER A 153 11.57 16.96 21.73
N ASN A 154 12.62 17.27 22.49
CA ASN A 154 13.35 16.30 23.32
C ASN A 154 13.90 15.06 22.57
N HIS A 155 14.35 15.16 21.31
CA HIS A 155 14.99 14.05 20.59
C HIS A 155 14.11 12.79 20.35
N PRO A 156 12.99 12.90 19.61
CA PRO A 156 12.25 11.72 19.12
C PRO A 156 13.13 10.84 18.23
N SER A 157 12.84 9.53 18.18
CA SER A 157 13.65 8.55 17.44
C SER A 157 12.98 8.04 16.17
N PHE A 158 13.72 8.10 15.05
CA PHE A 158 13.35 7.60 13.73
C PHE A 158 14.42 6.61 13.27
N MET A 159 14.04 5.34 13.16
CA MET A 159 15.00 4.25 13.00
C MET A 159 15.42 3.98 11.56
N MET A 160 14.78 4.63 10.58
CA MET A 160 15.11 4.56 9.16
C MET A 160 15.18 5.96 8.56
N SER A 161 15.24 6.05 7.22
CA SER A 161 15.28 7.33 6.51
C SER A 161 14.02 8.16 6.76
N ALA A 162 14.22 9.47 6.86
CA ALA A 162 13.16 10.44 7.04
C ALA A 162 13.27 11.52 5.97
N THR A 163 12.13 11.90 5.39
CA THR A 163 12.09 12.93 4.35
C THR A 163 11.05 13.99 4.70
N THR A 164 11.31 15.24 4.32
CA THR A 164 10.40 16.36 4.57
C THR A 164 10.36 17.29 3.38
N LEU A 165 9.21 17.87 3.04
CA LEU A 165 9.16 18.96 2.06
C LEU A 165 9.68 20.27 2.65
N LYS A 166 9.19 20.69 3.83
CA LYS A 166 9.51 22.01 4.40
C LYS A 166 10.76 22.04 5.29
N GLY A 167 11.12 20.93 5.92
CA GLY A 167 12.32 20.81 6.77
C GLY A 167 12.03 20.39 8.21
N LEU A 168 12.97 20.66 9.11
CA LEU A 168 12.84 20.41 10.55
C LEU A 168 12.35 21.65 11.30
N LYS A 169 11.53 21.45 12.34
CA LYS A 169 11.14 22.51 13.29
C LYS A 169 11.36 22.03 14.71
N TYR A 170 12.10 22.82 15.50
CA TYR A 170 12.44 22.51 16.88
C TYR A 170 11.50 23.22 17.85
N TYR A 171 11.12 22.55 18.94
CA TYR A 171 10.25 23.13 19.96
C TYR A 171 10.91 24.31 20.69
N LYS A 172 12.17 24.15 21.11
CA LYS A 172 13.00 25.19 21.72
C LYS A 172 14.20 25.51 20.84
N ASN A 173 15.03 24.52 20.51
CA ASN A 173 16.25 24.69 19.70
C ASN A 173 16.82 23.34 19.24
N GLU A 174 17.73 23.38 18.27
CA GLU A 174 18.35 22.18 17.71
C GLU A 174 19.04 21.30 18.76
N LYS A 175 19.77 21.90 19.72
CA LYS A 175 20.56 21.16 20.70
C LYS A 175 19.69 20.28 21.61
N THR A 176 18.48 20.72 21.94
CA THR A 176 17.57 19.99 22.85
C THR A 176 16.53 19.15 22.14
N ASP A 177 16.23 19.45 20.88
CA ASP A 177 15.03 18.91 20.22
C ASP A 177 15.30 18.22 18.89
N ARG A 178 16.55 18.23 18.40
CA ARG A 178 16.88 17.61 17.12
C ARG A 178 16.47 16.13 17.11
N PRO A 179 15.68 15.67 16.12
CA PRO A 179 15.29 14.27 16.03
C PRO A 179 16.52 13.40 15.78
N ILE A 180 16.52 12.20 16.37
CA ILE A 180 17.53 11.19 16.12
C ILE A 180 17.05 10.38 14.92
N ILE A 181 17.69 10.58 13.77
CA ILE A 181 17.40 9.88 12.52
C ILE A 181 18.57 8.93 12.25
N HIS A 182 18.30 7.63 12.28
CA HIS A 182 19.32 6.59 12.09
C HIS A 182 19.61 6.32 10.61
N GLY A 183 18.67 6.66 9.71
CA GLY A 183 18.85 6.59 8.26
C GLY A 183 19.26 7.92 7.63
N LYS A 184 18.99 8.06 6.33
CA LYS A 184 19.23 9.31 5.60
C LYS A 184 18.13 10.33 5.90
N TYR A 185 18.50 11.60 6.03
CA TYR A 185 17.55 12.71 6.07
C TYR A 185 17.64 13.53 4.77
N ASP A 186 16.53 13.66 4.05
CA ASP A 186 16.43 14.52 2.86
C ASP A 186 15.32 15.57 3.03
N GLN A 187 15.66 16.83 2.72
CA GLN A 187 14.73 17.95 2.72
C GLN A 187 14.38 18.35 1.27
N GLY A 188 13.16 18.86 1.06
CA GLY A 188 12.67 19.30 -0.25
C GLY A 188 12.05 18.18 -1.08
N VAL A 189 11.83 17.01 -0.50
CA VAL A 189 11.15 15.89 -1.17
C VAL A 189 9.66 16.17 -1.19
N ASP A 190 9.05 16.19 -2.38
CA ASP A 190 7.62 16.41 -2.61
C ASP A 190 6.94 15.11 -3.06
N LEU A 191 5.98 14.63 -2.26
CA LEU A 191 5.15 13.46 -2.53
C LEU A 191 3.69 13.80 -2.25
N ALA A 192 2.88 13.98 -3.30
CA ALA A 192 1.46 14.31 -3.16
C ALA A 192 0.62 13.09 -2.73
N LEU A 193 -0.24 13.26 -1.73
CA LEU A 193 -1.25 12.26 -1.36
C LEU A 193 -2.37 12.24 -2.42
N PRO A 194 -2.89 11.06 -2.83
CA PRO A 194 -3.98 10.94 -3.79
C PRO A 194 -5.26 11.50 -3.16
N LYS A 195 -6.23 11.84 -4.02
CA LYS A 195 -7.57 12.30 -3.58
C LYS A 195 -8.69 11.38 -4.06
N ASP A 196 -8.32 10.26 -4.65
CA ASP A 196 -9.22 9.26 -5.22
C ASP A 196 -9.07 7.88 -4.53
N GLY A 197 -8.19 7.75 -3.54
CA GLY A 197 -7.96 6.47 -2.85
C GLY A 197 -9.24 5.83 -2.32
N VAL A 198 -10.15 6.62 -1.75
CA VAL A 198 -11.43 6.09 -1.23
C VAL A 198 -12.39 5.67 -2.35
N ILE A 199 -12.43 6.40 -3.47
CA ILE A 199 -13.33 6.06 -4.58
C ILE A 199 -12.87 4.80 -5.30
N GLN A 200 -11.56 4.57 -5.40
CA GLN A 200 -11.01 3.33 -5.97
C GLN A 200 -11.45 2.10 -5.16
N VAL A 201 -11.37 2.15 -3.83
CA VAL A 201 -11.82 1.06 -2.96
C VAL A 201 -13.35 0.87 -3.07
N LYS A 202 -14.12 1.96 -3.16
CA LYS A 202 -15.57 1.87 -3.39
C LYS A 202 -15.89 1.15 -4.70
N ASN A 203 -15.21 1.51 -5.78
CA ASN A 203 -15.41 0.92 -7.10
C ASN A 203 -15.06 -0.57 -7.08
N ALA A 204 -13.96 -0.96 -6.43
CA ALA A 204 -13.58 -2.36 -6.25
C ALA A 204 -14.61 -3.16 -5.43
N ALA A 205 -15.28 -2.55 -4.46
CA ALA A 205 -16.35 -3.21 -3.72
C ALA A 205 -17.60 -3.49 -4.59
N LEU A 206 -17.90 -2.60 -5.54
CA LEU A 206 -19.04 -2.69 -6.45
C LEU A 206 -18.76 -3.53 -7.69
N ASP A 207 -17.50 -3.61 -8.12
CA ASP A 207 -17.10 -4.36 -9.30
C ASP A 207 -17.25 -5.86 -9.07
N LYS A 208 -18.24 -6.46 -9.77
CA LYS A 208 -18.51 -7.91 -9.72
C LYS A 208 -17.75 -8.70 -10.79
N SER A 209 -16.99 -8.04 -11.66
CA SER A 209 -16.24 -8.68 -12.74
C SER A 209 -14.93 -9.35 -12.28
N LEU A 210 -14.37 -8.93 -11.15
CA LEU A 210 -13.15 -9.47 -10.55
C LEU A 210 -13.47 -10.39 -9.36
N ASP A 211 -13.32 -11.70 -9.53
CA ASP A 211 -13.49 -12.73 -8.49
C ASP A 211 -14.84 -12.73 -7.75
N GLY A 212 -15.92 -12.16 -8.30
CA GLY A 212 -17.22 -12.01 -7.60
C GLY A 212 -17.35 -10.73 -6.76
N GLY A 213 -16.32 -9.88 -6.80
CA GLY A 213 -16.30 -8.53 -6.24
C GLY A 213 -16.09 -8.45 -4.74
N GLY A 214 -16.26 -7.24 -4.19
CA GLY A 214 -16.14 -6.99 -2.76
C GLY A 214 -17.48 -7.02 -2.04
N TYR A 215 -17.40 -6.87 -0.73
CA TYR A 215 -18.57 -6.77 0.14
C TYR A 215 -18.93 -5.30 0.35
N TYR A 216 -20.11 -4.91 -0.13
CA TYR A 216 -20.59 -3.54 -0.05
C TYR A 216 -21.72 -3.42 0.97
N LEU A 217 -21.52 -2.54 1.95
CA LEU A 217 -22.47 -2.20 3.00
C LEU A 217 -22.94 -0.77 2.78
N ALA A 218 -24.25 -0.59 2.71
CA ALA A 218 -24.82 0.75 2.75
C ALA A 218 -24.93 1.24 4.21
N GLY A 219 -24.47 2.46 4.45
CA GLY A 219 -24.59 3.22 5.69
C GLY A 219 -25.88 4.03 5.71
N ALA A 220 -25.81 5.35 5.93
CA ALA A 220 -26.99 6.21 6.09
C ALA A 220 -27.98 6.14 4.92
N ASP A 221 -27.51 5.79 3.72
CA ASP A 221 -28.33 5.62 2.53
C ASP A 221 -29.22 4.35 2.57
N ALA A 222 -28.93 3.38 3.45
CA ALA A 222 -29.71 2.14 3.58
C ALA A 222 -31.01 2.28 4.39
N GLY A 223 -31.29 3.47 4.94
CA GLY A 223 -32.56 3.78 5.57
C GLY A 223 -32.45 4.16 7.04
N SER A 224 -33.60 4.17 7.70
CA SER A 224 -33.75 4.64 9.08
C SER A 224 -34.62 3.70 9.90
N VAL A 225 -34.40 3.70 11.21
CA VAL A 225 -35.23 2.97 12.18
C VAL A 225 -35.90 3.99 13.11
N LYS A 226 -37.17 3.74 13.44
CA LYS A 226 -37.90 4.52 14.45
C LYS A 226 -37.67 3.90 15.82
N LEU A 227 -36.95 4.61 16.68
CA LEU A 227 -36.67 4.21 18.05
C LEU A 227 -37.46 5.06 19.03
N THR A 228 -38.03 4.45 20.07
CA THR A 228 -38.74 5.17 21.12
C THR A 228 -37.93 5.12 22.40
N ASN A 229 -37.61 6.30 22.95
CA ASN A 229 -36.81 6.39 24.15
C ASN A 229 -37.61 5.98 25.40
N PRO A 230 -36.94 5.74 26.55
CA PRO A 230 -37.62 5.40 27.81
C PRO A 230 -38.67 6.41 28.30
N LYS A 231 -38.67 7.64 27.77
CA LYS A 231 -39.68 8.67 28.05
C LYS A 231 -40.85 8.67 27.06
N GLY A 232 -40.93 7.69 26.15
CA GLY A 232 -42.00 7.54 25.17
C GLY A 232 -41.87 8.43 23.94
N LYS A 233 -40.76 9.16 23.75
CA LYS A 233 -40.53 10.01 22.57
C LYS A 233 -39.89 9.18 21.46
N SER A 234 -40.55 9.12 20.30
CA SER A 234 -39.99 8.49 19.11
C SER A 234 -39.00 9.41 18.37
N GLN A 235 -37.93 8.82 17.86
CA GLN A 235 -36.90 9.41 17.03
C GLN A 235 -36.67 8.52 15.81
N THR A 236 -36.52 9.12 14.64
CA THR A 236 -36.02 8.43 13.44
C THR A 236 -34.50 8.55 13.43
N VAL A 237 -33.80 7.43 13.39
CA VAL A 237 -32.32 7.36 13.43
C VAL A 237 -31.83 6.68 12.17
N LEU A 238 -30.83 7.28 11.51
CA LEU A 238 -30.23 6.75 10.29
C LEU A 238 -29.33 5.55 10.59
N ARG A 239 -29.11 4.72 9.57
CA ARG A 239 -28.22 3.55 9.63
C ARG A 239 -26.76 3.96 9.42
N ASP A 240 -26.21 4.78 10.30
CA ASP A 240 -24.91 5.44 10.06
C ASP A 240 -23.69 4.79 10.72
N GLU A 241 -23.87 3.89 11.69
CA GLU A 241 -22.77 3.22 12.39
C GLU A 241 -22.75 1.71 12.09
N VAL A 242 -21.61 1.18 11.63
CA VAL A 242 -21.41 -0.25 11.35
C VAL A 242 -20.38 -0.82 12.31
N TYR A 243 -20.80 -1.71 13.20
CA TYR A 243 -19.92 -2.39 14.13
C TYR A 243 -19.44 -3.70 13.53
N MET A 244 -18.13 -3.87 13.42
CA MET A 244 -17.44 -5.00 12.82
C MET A 244 -16.55 -5.69 13.87
N ASP A 245 -16.71 -6.99 14.03
CA ASP A 245 -15.90 -7.84 14.88
C ASP A 245 -15.28 -8.96 14.04
N PHE A 246 -13.97 -8.88 13.85
CA PHE A 246 -13.19 -9.84 13.06
C PHE A 246 -12.80 -11.02 13.94
N GLN A 247 -13.10 -12.23 13.48
CA GLN A 247 -12.81 -13.47 14.19
C GLN A 247 -12.16 -14.48 13.22
N GLY A 248 -10.89 -14.20 12.88
CA GLY A 248 -10.12 -14.94 11.89
C GLY A 248 -10.65 -14.71 10.49
N GLU A 249 -11.20 -15.76 9.87
CA GLU A 249 -11.78 -15.73 8.52
C GLU A 249 -13.25 -15.27 8.52
N TYR A 250 -13.83 -15.01 9.69
CA TYR A 250 -15.21 -14.57 9.81
C TYR A 250 -15.31 -13.10 10.22
N LEU A 251 -16.29 -12.40 9.66
CA LEU A 251 -16.69 -11.06 10.09
C LEU A 251 -18.11 -11.13 10.66
N TYR A 252 -18.25 -10.70 11.91
CA TYR A 252 -19.54 -10.44 12.52
C TYR A 252 -19.81 -8.94 12.44
N TYR A 253 -20.88 -8.53 11.78
CA TYR A 253 -21.24 -7.12 11.75
C TYR A 253 -22.69 -6.89 12.15
N LYS A 254 -22.95 -5.68 12.65
CA LYS A 254 -24.28 -5.21 13.03
C LYS A 254 -24.37 -3.71 12.87
N TYR A 255 -25.58 -3.20 12.69
CA TYR A 255 -25.81 -1.76 12.60
C TYR A 255 -26.15 -1.18 13.97
N GLY A 256 -25.46 -0.10 14.33
CA GLY A 256 -25.74 0.69 15.51
C GLY A 256 -26.57 1.92 15.16
N TYR A 257 -27.53 2.23 16.02
CA TYR A 257 -28.42 3.37 15.87
C TYR A 257 -28.36 4.19 17.16
N LYS A 258 -27.67 5.32 17.10
CA LYS A 258 -27.49 6.21 18.25
C LYS A 258 -28.75 7.06 18.47
N TYR A 259 -29.38 6.94 19.64
CA TYR A 259 -30.62 7.64 19.97
C TYR A 259 -30.54 8.39 21.29
N ASP A 260 -31.32 9.46 21.40
CA ASP A 260 -31.47 10.26 22.62
C ASP A 260 -32.31 9.48 23.64
N THR A 261 -31.74 9.16 24.80
CA THR A 261 -32.44 8.41 25.87
C THR A 261 -33.48 9.25 26.61
N GLY A 262 -33.55 10.55 26.36
CA GLY A 262 -34.34 11.53 27.10
C GLY A 262 -33.80 11.84 28.49
N LYS A 263 -32.68 11.23 28.89
CA LYS A 263 -31.98 11.50 30.15
C LYS A 263 -30.89 12.54 29.94
N LYS A 264 -30.56 13.27 31.01
CA LYS A 264 -29.43 14.20 31.05
C LYS A 264 -28.42 13.75 32.09
N ASP A 265 -27.14 13.97 31.83
CA ASP A 265 -26.08 13.78 32.82
C ASP A 265 -26.13 14.87 33.90
N ILE A 266 -25.24 14.77 34.89
CA ILE A 266 -25.14 15.72 36.01
C ILE A 266 -24.80 17.15 35.53
N LYS A 267 -24.21 17.28 34.33
CA LYS A 267 -23.87 18.56 33.70
C LYS A 267 -24.97 19.09 32.76
N GLY A 268 -26.09 18.36 32.64
CA GLY A 268 -27.22 18.73 31.79
C GLY A 268 -27.13 18.30 30.32
N ASN A 269 -26.09 17.54 29.93
CA ASN A 269 -25.91 17.02 28.58
C ASN A 269 -26.84 15.84 28.31
N ILE A 270 -27.34 15.73 27.08
CA ILE A 270 -28.17 14.59 26.67
C ILE A 270 -27.36 13.30 26.72
N ILE A 271 -27.93 12.27 27.34
CA ILE A 271 -27.36 10.92 27.34
C ILE A 271 -27.87 10.18 26.10
N TYR A 272 -26.95 9.71 25.27
CA TYR A 272 -27.25 8.87 24.12
C TYR A 272 -27.05 7.40 24.46
N ALA A 273 -27.78 6.52 23.79
CA ALA A 273 -27.57 5.07 23.79
C ALA A 273 -27.53 4.56 22.35
N THR A 274 -26.99 3.37 22.16
CA THR A 274 -26.93 2.71 20.85
C THR A 274 -27.79 1.46 20.88
N ALA A 275 -28.77 1.39 19.98
CA ALA A 275 -29.52 0.16 19.71
C ALA A 275 -28.84 -0.59 18.56
N TYR A 276 -28.81 -1.92 18.63
CA TYR A 276 -28.16 -2.75 17.62
C TYR A 276 -29.20 -3.61 16.88
N PHE A 277 -29.11 -3.65 15.56
CA PHE A 277 -29.96 -4.48 14.69
C PHE A 277 -29.13 -5.14 13.59
N ASP A 278 -29.78 -6.01 12.80
CA ASP A 278 -29.23 -6.60 11.58
C ASP A 278 -27.86 -7.26 11.79
N SER A 279 -27.76 -8.11 12.82
CA SER A 279 -26.55 -8.87 13.09
C SER A 279 -26.36 -9.98 12.06
N VAL A 280 -25.20 -9.98 11.39
CA VAL A 280 -24.86 -10.90 10.31
C VAL A 280 -23.48 -11.49 10.57
N LYS A 281 -23.34 -12.79 10.26
CA LYS A 281 -22.06 -13.51 10.22
C LYS A 281 -21.69 -13.75 8.77
N LEU A 282 -20.49 -13.31 8.38
CA LEU A 282 -19.93 -13.52 7.05
C LEU A 282 -18.69 -14.38 7.13
N TYR A 283 -18.56 -15.32 6.20
CA TYR A 283 -17.27 -15.95 5.90
C TYR A 283 -16.58 -15.10 4.84
N LEU A 284 -15.48 -14.45 5.21
CA LEU A 284 -14.85 -13.41 4.40
C LEU A 284 -14.31 -13.89 3.04
N PRO A 285 -13.72 -15.09 2.92
CA PRO A 285 -13.28 -15.60 1.62
C PRO A 285 -14.42 -15.67 0.58
N ASP A 286 -15.64 -16.01 1.00
CA ASP A 286 -16.80 -16.08 0.11
C ASP A 286 -17.49 -14.71 -0.05
N ALA A 287 -17.54 -13.90 1.00
CA ALA A 287 -18.27 -12.63 1.01
C ALA A 287 -17.49 -11.48 0.34
N ALA A 288 -16.16 -11.49 0.45
CA ALA A 288 -15.25 -10.50 -0.13
C ALA A 288 -14.05 -11.20 -0.81
N PRO A 289 -14.28 -12.00 -1.87
CA PRO A 289 -13.23 -12.76 -2.56
C PRO A 289 -12.15 -11.88 -3.21
N ASN A 290 -12.49 -10.63 -3.56
CA ASN A 290 -11.50 -9.65 -4.02
C ASN A 290 -10.76 -8.94 -2.87
N GLY A 291 -11.11 -9.23 -1.62
CA GLY A 291 -10.49 -8.67 -0.42
C GLY A 291 -11.04 -7.30 0.01
N VAL A 292 -12.06 -6.75 -0.64
CA VAL A 292 -12.57 -5.41 -0.31
C VAL A 292 -13.86 -5.48 0.49
N ILE A 293 -13.93 -4.73 1.59
CA ILE A 293 -15.15 -4.49 2.37
C ILE A 293 -15.35 -2.98 2.44
N PHE A 294 -16.52 -2.48 2.02
CA PHE A 294 -16.75 -1.06 1.93
C PHE A 294 -18.07 -0.63 2.58
N VAL A 295 -18.02 0.39 3.44
CA VAL A 295 -19.20 1.05 4.02
C VAL A 295 -19.43 2.38 3.34
N ASN A 296 -20.54 2.50 2.60
CA ASN A 296 -20.88 3.74 1.93
C ASN A 296 -21.72 4.67 2.80
N ASN A 297 -21.30 5.93 2.93
CA ASN A 297 -21.98 6.99 3.66
C ASN A 297 -22.26 6.61 5.12
N GLY A 298 -21.24 6.10 5.81
CA GLY A 298 -21.35 5.67 7.21
C GLY A 298 -20.00 5.65 7.91
N ASN A 299 -20.03 5.38 9.20
CA ASN A 299 -18.88 5.19 10.06
C ASN A 299 -18.70 3.70 10.36
N ILE A 300 -17.44 3.30 10.54
CA ILE A 300 -17.08 1.92 10.90
C ILE A 300 -16.57 1.94 12.33
N HIS A 301 -17.07 1.03 13.15
CA HIS A 301 -16.49 0.64 14.42
C HIS A 301 -15.88 -0.75 14.22
N MET A 302 -14.60 -0.94 14.52
CA MET A 302 -13.94 -2.22 14.26
C MET A 302 -13.01 -2.68 15.37
N LYS A 303 -12.89 -4.01 15.48
CA LYS A 303 -11.96 -4.73 16.35
C LYS A 303 -11.80 -6.19 15.93
N GLY A 304 -10.87 -6.90 16.54
CA GLY A 304 -10.77 -8.35 16.49
C GLY A 304 -9.48 -8.85 15.83
N THR A 305 -9.54 -10.06 15.27
CA THR A 305 -8.40 -10.74 14.65
C THR A 305 -8.73 -11.07 13.20
N ILE A 306 -7.80 -10.77 12.27
CA ILE A 306 -7.97 -10.98 10.83
C ILE A 306 -7.10 -12.14 10.34
N SER A 307 -7.68 -13.03 9.53
CA SER A 307 -6.98 -14.03 8.73
C SER A 307 -7.25 -13.80 7.25
N GLY A 308 -6.20 -13.59 6.45
CA GLY A 308 -6.30 -13.24 5.04
C GLY A 308 -5.94 -11.79 4.74
N GLN A 309 -6.19 -11.37 3.49
CA GLN A 309 -5.78 -10.06 2.98
C GLN A 309 -7.01 -9.22 2.64
N TYR A 310 -7.22 -8.14 3.39
CA TYR A 310 -8.41 -7.31 3.23
C TYR A 310 -8.10 -5.81 3.24
N THR A 311 -8.93 -5.05 2.55
CA THR A 311 -9.01 -3.59 2.67
C THR A 311 -10.42 -3.19 3.06
N ILE A 312 -10.52 -2.48 4.17
CA ILE A 312 -11.77 -1.96 4.71
C ILE A 312 -11.84 -0.47 4.40
N GLY A 313 -12.84 -0.07 3.64
CA GLY A 313 -13.04 1.31 3.22
C GLY A 313 -14.32 1.93 3.76
N CYS A 314 -14.31 3.23 4.04
CA CYS A 314 -15.53 4.00 4.20
C CYS A 314 -15.46 5.38 3.56
N ASN A 315 -16.60 5.85 3.06
CA ASN A 315 -16.78 7.25 2.67
C ASN A 315 -17.87 7.93 3.48
N GLY A 316 -17.89 9.25 3.37
CA GLY A 316 -18.93 10.09 3.94
C GLY A 316 -19.40 11.14 2.95
N ASN A 317 -20.42 11.87 3.37
CA ASN A 317 -20.92 13.04 2.68
C ASN A 317 -20.02 14.28 2.90
N THR A 318 -20.36 15.37 2.23
CA THR A 318 -19.62 16.64 2.24
C THR A 318 -19.48 17.27 3.64
N GLU A 319 -20.33 16.89 4.61
CA GLU A 319 -20.37 17.49 5.95
C GLU A 319 -19.41 16.83 6.95
N SER A 320 -18.64 15.81 6.53
CA SER A 320 -17.65 15.09 7.37
C SER A 320 -18.22 14.36 8.59
N ILE A 321 -19.54 14.18 8.66
CA ILE A 321 -20.21 13.42 9.73
C ILE A 321 -20.00 11.90 9.60
N TYR A 322 -19.75 11.43 8.37
CA TYR A 322 -19.54 10.02 8.02
C TYR A 322 -18.16 9.80 7.40
N GLY A 323 -17.78 8.56 7.11
CA GLY A 323 -16.47 8.24 6.53
C GLY A 323 -15.34 8.25 7.54
N ASN A 324 -15.67 7.97 8.81
CA ASN A 324 -14.70 7.73 9.87
C ASN A 324 -14.61 6.24 10.21
N VAL A 325 -13.44 5.82 10.69
CA VAL A 325 -13.23 4.50 11.30
C VAL A 325 -12.85 4.69 12.76
N TYR A 326 -13.50 3.95 13.64
CA TYR A 326 -13.30 3.92 15.08
C TYR A 326 -12.74 2.55 15.46
N LEU A 327 -11.58 2.55 16.10
CA LEU A 327 -10.93 1.36 16.61
C LEU A 327 -11.41 1.14 18.04
N ASP A 328 -12.35 0.21 18.20
CA ASP A 328 -13.04 -0.03 19.47
C ASP A 328 -12.23 -0.94 20.42
N ASP A 329 -11.29 -1.68 19.90
CA ASP A 329 -10.36 -2.55 20.62
C ASP A 329 -9.19 -2.88 19.67
N ASP A 330 -8.31 -3.78 20.09
CA ASP A 330 -7.25 -4.34 19.26
C ASP A 330 -7.77 -4.84 17.90
N ILE A 331 -7.01 -4.55 16.85
CA ILE A 331 -7.19 -5.13 15.52
C ILE A 331 -5.86 -5.74 15.07
N VAL A 332 -5.78 -7.06 15.08
CA VAL A 332 -4.52 -7.78 14.91
C VAL A 332 -4.59 -8.86 13.84
N TYR A 333 -3.43 -9.23 13.30
CA TYR A 333 -3.29 -10.39 12.42
C TYR A 333 -3.35 -11.68 13.23
N GLN A 334 -4.02 -12.70 12.70
CA GLN A 334 -4.06 -14.03 13.31
C GLN A 334 -2.65 -14.62 13.41
N ASN A 335 -1.85 -14.45 12.36
CA ASN A 335 -0.43 -14.80 12.36
C ASN A 335 0.42 -13.53 12.39
N ASN A 336 1.13 -13.30 13.50
CA ASN A 336 2.00 -12.13 13.61
C ASN A 336 3.25 -12.30 12.71
N PRO A 337 3.46 -11.43 11.71
CA PRO A 337 4.56 -11.54 10.75
C PRO A 337 5.94 -11.35 11.40
N LYS A 338 6.00 -10.72 12.58
CA LYS A 338 7.27 -10.56 13.31
C LYS A 338 7.79 -11.86 13.91
N THR A 339 6.88 -12.79 14.21
CA THR A 339 7.22 -14.10 14.79
C THR A 339 7.08 -15.22 13.77
N ASN A 340 6.27 -15.02 12.74
CA ASN A 340 6.04 -15.98 11.66
C ASN A 340 6.31 -15.32 10.30
N PRO A 341 7.50 -15.55 9.70
CA PRO A 341 7.84 -15.01 8.37
C PRO A 341 6.88 -15.46 7.25
N GLY A 342 6.16 -16.57 7.43
CA GLY A 342 5.17 -17.08 6.50
C GLY A 342 3.77 -16.50 6.69
N ALA A 343 3.58 -15.53 7.59
CA ALA A 343 2.29 -14.87 7.76
C ALA A 343 1.89 -14.14 6.48
N LEU A 344 0.67 -14.42 6.00
CA LEU A 344 0.10 -13.84 4.78
C LEU A 344 -0.95 -12.76 5.06
N ASP A 345 -1.33 -12.60 6.33
CA ASP A 345 -2.39 -11.68 6.77
C ASP A 345 -1.96 -10.23 6.51
N LEU A 346 -2.84 -9.45 5.89
CA LEU A 346 -2.65 -8.03 5.59
C LEU A 346 -3.97 -7.28 5.72
N LEU A 347 -3.90 -6.08 6.31
CA LEU A 347 -5.06 -5.21 6.46
C LEU A 347 -4.76 -3.80 5.95
N GLY A 348 -5.62 -3.31 5.08
CA GLY A 348 -5.74 -1.91 4.70
C GLY A 348 -6.95 -1.28 5.38
N ILE A 349 -6.79 -0.10 5.97
CA ILE A 349 -7.91 0.74 6.43
C ILE A 349 -7.91 2.01 5.59
N VAL A 350 -9.01 2.31 4.92
CA VAL A 350 -9.13 3.42 3.97
C VAL A 350 -10.32 4.29 4.37
N ALA A 351 -10.04 5.43 5.00
CA ALA A 351 -11.07 6.34 5.50
C ALA A 351 -11.09 7.66 4.71
N LYS A 352 -12.29 8.19 4.46
CA LYS A 352 -12.43 9.53 3.87
C LYS A 352 -11.98 10.62 4.82
N ASN A 353 -12.45 10.59 6.07
CA ASN A 353 -12.34 11.74 6.97
C ASN A 353 -11.46 11.49 8.19
N GLY A 354 -11.41 10.28 8.75
CA GLY A 354 -10.58 10.05 9.93
C GLY A 354 -10.54 8.61 10.39
N VAL A 355 -9.48 8.28 11.12
CA VAL A 355 -9.37 7.03 11.87
C VAL A 355 -9.07 7.40 13.32
N LYS A 356 -9.88 6.91 14.26
CA LYS A 356 -9.79 7.30 15.67
C LYS A 356 -9.74 6.09 16.58
N VAL A 357 -8.88 6.15 17.58
CA VAL A 357 -8.94 5.21 18.71
C VAL A 357 -10.08 5.65 19.65
N THR A 358 -11.08 4.78 19.81
CA THR A 358 -12.27 5.05 20.63
C THR A 358 -11.87 5.29 22.09
N GLU A 359 -12.52 6.22 22.78
CA GLU A 359 -12.37 6.35 24.24
C GLU A 359 -13.30 5.36 24.95
N ASN A 360 -12.75 4.24 25.39
CA ASN A 360 -13.48 3.20 26.11
C ASN A 360 -12.56 2.43 27.07
N ALA A 361 -13.12 1.46 27.79
CA ALA A 361 -12.35 0.68 28.77
C ALA A 361 -11.25 -0.20 28.14
N ALA A 362 -11.45 -0.70 26.92
CA ALA A 362 -10.47 -1.54 26.23
C ALA A 362 -9.22 -0.73 25.85
N ASN A 363 -9.43 0.47 25.31
CA ASN A 363 -8.37 1.37 24.85
C ASN A 363 -7.79 2.27 25.96
N ASN A 364 -7.90 1.87 27.24
CA ASN A 364 -7.35 2.62 28.37
C ASN A 364 -5.98 2.13 28.82
N ASN A 365 -5.47 1.02 28.25
CA ASN A 365 -4.16 0.47 28.57
C ASN A 365 -3.55 -0.23 27.36
N ASP A 366 -3.00 0.57 26.46
CA ASP A 366 -2.47 0.21 25.14
C ASP A 366 -3.56 -0.15 24.11
N ILE A 367 -3.18 -0.10 22.83
CA ILE A 367 -3.95 -0.67 21.71
C ILE A 367 -2.97 -1.22 20.68
N ASN A 368 -3.28 -2.41 20.14
CA ASN A 368 -2.53 -3.09 19.10
C ASN A 368 -3.27 -2.97 17.76
N ILE A 369 -2.59 -2.41 16.76
CA ILE A 369 -3.16 -2.14 15.45
C ILE A 369 -2.23 -2.74 14.39
N HIS A 370 -2.69 -3.75 13.67
CA HIS A 370 -1.97 -4.33 12.54
C HIS A 370 -2.66 -3.91 11.24
N ALA A 371 -2.23 -2.80 10.65
CA ALA A 371 -2.83 -2.25 9.43
C ALA A 371 -1.95 -1.20 8.73
N SER A 372 -2.07 -1.12 7.41
CA SER A 372 -1.74 0.11 6.67
C SER A 372 -2.98 0.99 6.59
N ILE A 373 -2.88 2.24 7.05
CA ILE A 373 -3.99 3.15 7.23
C ILE A 373 -3.85 4.32 6.28
N TYR A 374 -4.83 4.54 5.43
CA TYR A 374 -4.94 5.66 4.51
C TYR A 374 -6.12 6.56 4.87
N ILE A 375 -5.89 7.86 4.91
CA ILE A 375 -6.90 8.86 5.30
C ILE A 375 -6.84 10.04 4.33
N GLU A 376 -7.90 10.20 3.54
CA GLU A 376 -7.88 11.09 2.37
C GLU A 376 -7.96 12.58 2.73
N ASN A 377 -8.82 12.96 3.68
CA ASN A 377 -9.05 14.37 4.04
C ASN A 377 -8.57 14.74 5.44
N GLY A 378 -8.55 13.80 6.38
CA GLY A 378 -8.21 14.06 7.78
C GLY A 378 -7.05 13.20 8.29
N GLY A 379 -7.22 12.67 9.50
CA GLY A 379 -6.11 12.15 10.29
C GLY A 379 -6.38 10.95 11.16
N PHE A 380 -5.28 10.32 11.57
CA PHE A 380 -5.27 9.30 12.61
C PHE A 380 -5.11 9.98 13.97
N GLY A 381 -6.04 9.73 14.89
CA GLY A 381 -6.04 10.36 16.21
C GLY A 381 -6.67 9.49 17.29
N ALA A 382 -6.83 10.06 18.49
CA ALA A 382 -7.60 9.46 19.57
C ALA A 382 -8.79 10.36 19.93
N GLU A 383 -9.94 9.75 20.25
CA GLU A 383 -11.06 10.49 20.81
C GLU A 383 -10.65 11.11 22.14
N ASN A 384 -11.06 12.37 22.36
CA ASN A 384 -10.80 13.13 23.60
C ASN A 384 -9.32 13.10 24.03
N TYR A 385 -8.39 13.15 23.06
CA TYR A 385 -6.94 13.01 23.28
C TYR A 385 -6.35 13.95 24.35
N ASN A 386 -7.00 15.07 24.65
CA ASN A 386 -6.58 16.08 25.62
C ASN A 386 -7.27 15.98 26.99
N THR A 387 -8.27 15.12 27.15
CA THR A 387 -9.02 14.95 28.41
C THR A 387 -9.13 13.50 28.86
N ARG A 388 -8.91 12.53 27.97
CA ARG A 388 -8.89 11.10 28.31
C ARG A 388 -7.71 10.78 29.24
N PRO A 389 -7.81 9.79 30.13
CA PRO A 389 -6.69 9.36 30.97
C PRO A 389 -5.46 8.97 30.14
N VAL A 390 -4.30 8.87 30.79
CA VAL A 390 -3.12 8.24 30.15
C VAL A 390 -3.49 6.81 29.77
N SER A 391 -3.47 6.52 28.47
CA SER A 391 -3.98 5.29 27.87
C SER A 391 -2.89 4.34 27.39
N GLY A 392 -1.63 4.59 27.76
CA GLY A 392 -0.49 3.74 27.37
C GLY A 392 0.09 4.09 25.99
N LYS A 393 0.19 3.09 25.12
CA LYS A 393 0.90 3.13 23.83
C LYS A 393 0.01 2.67 22.69
N ILE A 394 0.17 3.32 21.53
CA ILE A 394 -0.36 2.81 20.28
C ILE A 394 0.72 1.95 19.63
N ASN A 395 0.53 0.62 19.67
CA ASN A 395 1.40 -0.35 19.03
C ASN A 395 0.91 -0.61 17.60
N LEU A 396 1.39 0.20 16.66
CA LEU A 396 1.07 0.01 15.25
C LEU A 396 2.11 -0.90 14.58
N LEU A 397 1.64 -1.90 13.85
CA LEU A 397 2.39 -2.69 12.89
C LEU A 397 1.80 -2.46 11.49
N GLY A 398 2.47 -1.63 10.69
CA GLY A 398 2.01 -1.23 9.36
C GLY A 398 2.39 0.20 9.04
N GLY A 399 1.43 1.06 8.71
CA GLY A 399 1.73 2.45 8.37
C GLY A 399 0.54 3.40 8.47
N ILE A 400 0.80 4.70 8.61
CA ILE A 400 -0.23 5.75 8.61
C ILE A 400 0.06 6.72 7.48
N GLN A 401 -0.90 6.93 6.59
CA GLN A 401 -0.84 7.90 5.50
C GLN A 401 -2.06 8.80 5.56
N GLN A 402 -1.86 10.08 5.85
CA GLN A 402 -2.93 11.00 6.23
C GLN A 402 -2.77 12.38 5.60
N ALA A 403 -3.87 13.05 5.28
CA ALA A 403 -3.82 14.43 4.82
C ALA A 403 -3.52 15.41 5.95
N LEU A 404 -4.10 15.20 7.13
CA LEU A 404 -3.93 16.07 8.28
C LEU A 404 -3.62 15.22 9.50
N ARG A 405 -2.48 15.46 10.16
CA ARG A 405 -2.13 14.74 11.40
C ARG A 405 -3.20 14.92 12.48
N GLY A 406 -3.68 13.81 13.04
CA GLY A 406 -4.50 13.80 14.25
C GLY A 406 -3.66 13.70 15.54
N ALA A 407 -4.19 14.26 16.62
CA ALA A 407 -3.58 14.15 17.94
C ALA A 407 -4.04 12.87 18.64
N VAL A 408 -3.11 12.20 19.31
CA VAL A 408 -3.35 10.96 20.08
C VAL A 408 -3.13 11.14 21.58
N GLY A 409 -2.59 12.27 22.01
CA GLY A 409 -2.32 12.57 23.41
C GLY A 409 -1.72 13.95 23.61
N THR A 410 -1.53 14.33 24.87
CA THR A 410 -0.84 15.55 25.31
C THR A 410 0.31 15.20 26.23
N PHE A 411 1.30 16.08 26.34
CA PHE A 411 2.47 15.88 27.18
C PHE A 411 2.85 17.16 27.94
N SER A 412 3.57 16.99 29.04
CA SER A 412 4.26 18.05 29.76
C SER A 412 5.71 17.63 30.00
N GLY A 413 6.66 18.39 29.46
CA GLY A 413 8.08 18.01 29.46
C GLY A 413 8.32 16.70 28.72
N THR A 414 8.68 15.65 29.45
CA THR A 414 8.95 14.30 28.92
C THR A 414 7.85 13.29 29.25
N THR A 415 6.74 13.72 29.88
CA THR A 415 5.71 12.83 30.42
C THR A 415 4.37 13.05 29.74
N ILE A 416 3.72 11.96 29.32
CA ILE A 416 2.35 11.99 28.79
C ILE A 416 1.37 12.37 29.90
N THR A 417 0.49 13.32 29.61
CA THR A 417 -0.54 13.79 30.55
C THR A 417 -1.93 13.25 30.21
N HIS A 418 -2.22 13.05 28.91
CA HIS A 418 -3.48 12.48 28.42
C HIS A 418 -3.22 11.67 27.15
N GLY A 419 -4.01 10.61 26.92
CA GLY A 419 -3.93 9.80 25.70
C GLY A 419 -2.69 8.90 25.63
N PHE A 420 -2.13 8.76 24.43
CA PHE A 420 -1.14 7.72 24.12
C PHE A 420 0.25 8.27 23.74
N SER A 421 1.28 7.46 24.01
CA SER A 421 2.58 7.54 23.34
C SER A 421 2.58 6.74 22.03
N LYS A 422 3.48 7.07 21.09
CA LYS A 422 3.45 6.53 19.71
C LYS A 422 4.53 5.48 19.51
N GLN A 423 4.13 4.24 19.24
CA GLN A 423 5.04 3.15 18.84
C GLN A 423 4.65 2.67 17.44
N TYR A 424 5.16 3.36 16.43
CA TYR A 424 4.80 3.08 15.04
C TYR A 424 5.87 2.23 14.39
N ARG A 425 5.59 0.95 14.22
CA ARG A 425 6.48 0.00 13.59
C ARG A 425 5.98 -0.33 12.20
N TYR A 426 6.89 -0.29 11.25
CA TYR A 426 6.61 -0.68 9.89
C TYR A 426 6.50 -2.20 9.77
N ASP A 427 5.57 -2.63 8.93
CA ASP A 427 5.54 -4.01 8.46
C ASP A 427 6.39 -4.08 7.19
N ASP A 428 7.59 -4.66 7.29
CA ASP A 428 8.57 -4.70 6.19
C ASP A 428 8.02 -5.36 4.93
N ARG A 429 7.01 -6.23 5.07
CA ARG A 429 6.32 -6.84 3.92
C ARG A 429 5.65 -5.80 3.04
N LEU A 430 5.26 -4.64 3.58
CA LEU A 430 4.54 -3.58 2.86
C LEU A 430 5.38 -2.86 1.78
N MET A 431 6.69 -3.16 1.70
CA MET A 431 7.56 -2.70 0.61
C MET A 431 7.29 -3.40 -0.71
N VAL A 432 6.82 -4.66 -0.64
CA VAL A 432 6.65 -5.54 -1.82
C VAL A 432 5.25 -6.14 -1.89
N LEU A 433 4.55 -6.22 -0.76
CA LEU A 433 3.14 -6.60 -0.65
C LEU A 433 2.32 -5.40 -0.22
N TYR A 434 1.02 -5.41 -0.49
CA TYR A 434 0.11 -4.39 -0.01
C TYR A 434 -1.29 -4.94 0.09
N PRO A 435 -2.14 -4.33 0.93
CA PRO A 435 -3.55 -4.72 1.01
C PRO A 435 -4.23 -4.59 -0.36
N PRO A 436 -5.20 -5.47 -0.68
CA PRO A 436 -5.92 -5.43 -1.96
C PRO A 436 -6.53 -4.05 -2.22
N PHE A 437 -6.36 -3.50 -3.43
CA PHE A 437 -6.90 -2.19 -3.82
C PHE A 437 -6.48 -1.02 -2.93
N PHE A 438 -5.39 -1.15 -2.15
CA PHE A 438 -4.91 -0.06 -1.31
C PHE A 438 -4.44 1.14 -2.17
N PRO A 439 -4.69 2.39 -1.73
CA PRO A 439 -4.33 3.58 -2.48
C PRO A 439 -2.83 3.65 -2.84
N GLY A 440 -2.55 3.86 -4.12
CA GLY A 440 -1.20 4.06 -4.64
C GLY A 440 -0.78 5.51 -4.70
N THR A 441 0.48 5.79 -5.02
CA THR A 441 1.00 7.14 -5.27
C THR A 441 0.71 7.65 -6.69
N GLY A 442 -0.05 6.89 -7.49
CA GLY A 442 -0.41 7.22 -8.87
C GLY A 442 0.68 6.92 -9.92
N GLY A 443 1.93 6.69 -9.51
CA GLY A 443 3.03 6.32 -10.41
C GLY A 443 3.31 4.82 -10.40
N TYR A 444 3.73 4.28 -11.54
CA TYR A 444 4.26 2.91 -11.67
C TYR A 444 5.79 2.90 -11.51
N GLU A 445 6.30 1.90 -10.80
CA GLU A 445 7.72 1.60 -10.65
C GLU A 445 8.00 0.23 -11.29
N ILE A 446 9.16 0.08 -11.95
CA ILE A 446 9.61 -1.21 -12.47
C ILE A 446 10.10 -2.06 -11.30
N VAL A 447 9.50 -3.23 -11.14
CA VAL A 447 9.81 -4.17 -10.04
C VAL A 447 10.72 -5.30 -10.51
N SER A 448 10.57 -5.73 -11.75
CA SER A 448 11.42 -6.76 -12.34
C SER A 448 11.65 -6.51 -13.82
N TRP A 449 12.83 -6.94 -14.29
CA TRP A 449 13.20 -6.94 -15.69
C TRP A 449 13.80 -8.32 -16.00
N TYR A 450 13.16 -9.05 -16.90
CA TYR A 450 13.57 -10.39 -17.33
C TYR A 450 13.88 -10.37 -18.83
N GLU A 451 15.05 -10.89 -19.18
CA GLU A 451 15.67 -10.84 -20.52
C GLU A 451 16.00 -12.23 -21.06
#